data_AF-A0A2T4IRD8-F1
#
_entry.id   AF-A0A2T4IRD8-F1
#
_cell.length_a   1.000
_cell.length_b   1.000
_cell.length_c   1.000
_cell.angle_alpha   90.00
_cell.angle_beta   90.00
_cell.angle_gamma   90.00
#
_symmetry.space_group_name_H-M   'P 1'
#
loop_
_entity.id
_entity.type
_entity.pdbx_description
1 polymer ?
#
loop_
_entity_poly.entity_id
_entity_poly.type
_entity_poly.pdbx_seq_one_letter_code
_entity_poly.pdbx_strand_id
1 'polypeptide(L)'
;MFTKKQTTKAAPPMRFNLRDATPDYDKLAELCATLRAALSKLDSEESELLTRLSYKAAKPHTGVSAKVAELLGDDVDETPDPLSEGIRTRLTEINALRRDTRAALDIATERLQRARHAASKVICEGAKDDYLARVRKLADALIAAHEANASLCEITTALDSADVAWTGLLPPAPANRMLGAAYDRQNRVAVWLKDAAADGLIDKKSIPQGLTQ
;
A
#
# COMPACT_ATOMS: atom_id res chain seq x y z
N MET A 1 46.74 -8.98 -18.47
CA MET A 1 46.49 -7.61 -17.93
C MET A 1 45.10 -7.58 -17.32
N PHE A 2 44.99 -7.60 -15.99
CA PHE A 2 43.70 -7.52 -15.30
C PHE A 2 43.27 -6.06 -15.20
N THR A 3 42.23 -5.67 -15.93
CA THR A 3 41.62 -4.35 -15.81
C THR A 3 40.89 -4.25 -14.47
N LYS A 4 41.34 -3.33 -13.61
CA LYS A 4 40.67 -2.98 -12.34
C LYS A 4 39.22 -2.58 -12.64
N LYS A 5 38.25 -3.41 -12.23
CA LYS A 5 36.83 -3.03 -12.15
C LYS A 5 36.72 -1.83 -11.22
N GLN A 6 36.42 -0.66 -11.78
CA GLN A 6 35.88 0.46 -11.01
C GLN A 6 34.53 0.01 -10.46
N THR A 7 34.50 -0.35 -9.18
CA THR A 7 33.26 -0.45 -8.42
C THR A 7 32.72 0.96 -8.28
N THR A 8 31.76 1.31 -9.14
CA THR A 8 30.96 2.52 -8.99
C THR A 8 30.33 2.48 -7.61
N LYS A 9 30.77 3.38 -6.72
CA LYS A 9 30.21 3.59 -5.39
C LYS A 9 28.71 3.83 -5.56
N ALA A 10 27.90 2.82 -5.24
CA ALA A 10 26.45 2.90 -5.36
C ALA A 10 25.97 4.11 -4.53
N ALA A 11 25.20 5.01 -5.15
CA ALA A 11 24.58 6.10 -4.44
C ALA A 11 23.75 5.54 -3.27
N PRO A 12 23.78 6.16 -2.08
CA PRO A 12 23.05 5.66 -0.92
C PRO A 12 21.56 5.48 -1.27
N PRO A 13 20.90 4.47 -0.67
CA PRO A 13 19.49 4.22 -0.94
C PRO A 13 18.67 5.44 -0.56
N MET A 14 17.80 5.88 -1.48
CA MET A 14 16.87 6.98 -1.24
C MET A 14 15.94 6.58 -0.10
N ARG A 15 15.98 7.31 1.01
CA ARG A 15 15.09 7.09 2.15
C ARG A 15 13.99 8.12 2.09
N PHE A 16 12.77 7.65 1.94
CA PHE A 16 11.59 8.50 1.94
C PHE A 16 10.81 8.30 3.22
N ASN A 17 10.40 9.39 3.84
CA ASN A 17 9.61 9.38 5.05
C ASN A 17 8.48 10.39 4.91
N LEU A 18 7.25 9.93 5.12
CA LEU A 18 6.05 10.76 5.02
C LEU A 18 6.03 11.84 6.11
N ARG A 19 6.64 11.56 7.26
CA ARG A 19 6.72 12.49 8.40
C ARG A 19 7.51 13.74 8.09
N ASP A 20 8.59 13.59 7.33
CA ASP A 20 9.49 14.68 7.00
C ASP A 20 8.91 15.56 5.87
N ALA A 21 7.90 15.06 5.14
CA ALA A 21 7.30 15.74 3.99
C ALA A 21 6.15 16.69 4.37
N THR A 22 5.39 16.39 5.43
CA THR A 22 4.36 17.33 5.95
C THR A 22 4.25 17.30 7.48
N PRO A 23 4.32 18.46 8.16
CA PRO A 23 4.28 18.53 9.63
C PRO A 23 2.91 18.14 10.22
N ASP A 24 1.86 18.12 9.40
CA ASP A 24 0.49 17.80 9.84
C ASP A 24 0.17 16.31 9.79
N TYR A 25 0.97 15.50 9.09
CA TYR A 25 0.73 14.06 8.97
C TYR A 25 0.80 13.36 10.33
N ASP A 26 1.82 13.65 11.13
CA ASP A 26 1.99 13.02 12.46
C ASP A 26 0.87 13.44 13.42
N LYS A 27 0.48 14.72 13.41
CA LYS A 27 -0.64 15.22 14.24
C LYS A 27 -1.95 14.51 13.90
N LEU A 28 -2.24 14.32 12.62
CA LEU A 28 -3.44 13.62 12.17
C LEU A 28 -3.38 12.11 12.48
N ALA A 29 -2.20 11.49 12.35
CA ALA A 29 -2.02 10.09 12.69
C ALA A 29 -2.23 9.86 14.20
N GLU A 30 -1.70 10.76 15.03
CA GLU A 30 -1.83 10.74 16.49
C GLU A 30 -3.29 11.01 16.93
N LEU A 31 -3.99 11.94 16.26
CA LEU A 31 -5.43 12.16 16.47
C LEU A 31 -6.25 10.91 16.15
N CYS A 32 -6.01 10.27 15.01
CA CYS A 32 -6.69 9.01 14.65
C CYS A 32 -6.40 7.90 15.67
N ALA A 33 -5.17 7.79 16.17
CA ALA A 33 -4.82 6.83 17.21
C ALA A 33 -5.58 7.11 18.52
N THR A 34 -5.67 8.39 18.91
CA THR A 34 -6.40 8.83 20.10
C THR A 34 -7.89 8.54 20.01
N LEU A 35 -8.53 8.82 18.86
CA LEU A 35 -9.95 8.53 18.64
C LEU A 35 -10.26 7.03 18.63
N ARG A 36 -9.38 6.20 18.06
CA ARG A 36 -9.52 4.74 18.14
C ARG A 36 -9.39 4.23 19.58
N ALA A 37 -8.45 4.78 20.35
CA ALA A 37 -8.30 4.45 21.76
C ALA A 37 -9.54 4.86 22.57
N ALA A 38 -10.13 6.02 22.27
CA ALA A 38 -11.38 6.47 22.88
C ALA A 38 -12.55 5.52 22.58
N LEU A 39 -12.72 5.08 21.32
CA LEU A 39 -13.73 4.09 20.95
C LEU A 39 -13.55 2.78 21.70
N SER A 40 -12.32 2.25 21.77
CA SER A 40 -12.03 1.02 22.50
C SER A 40 -12.39 1.13 23.99
N LYS A 41 -12.20 2.29 24.61
CA LYS A 41 -12.60 2.52 26.01
C LYS A 41 -14.11 2.53 26.18
N LEU A 42 -14.84 3.18 25.28
CA LEU A 42 -16.31 3.19 25.28
C LEU A 42 -16.88 1.78 25.09
N ASP A 43 -16.27 0.97 24.22
CA ASP A 43 -16.67 -0.42 24.00
C ASP A 43 -16.43 -1.32 25.22
N SER A 44 -15.31 -1.11 25.94
CA SER A 44 -15.09 -1.80 27.22
C SER A 44 -16.09 -1.37 28.30
N GLU A 45 -16.39 -0.07 28.39
CA GLU A 45 -17.33 0.47 29.38
C GLU A 45 -18.75 -0.06 29.14
N GLU A 46 -19.21 -0.08 27.88
CA GLU A 46 -20.51 -0.69 27.53
C GLU A 46 -20.56 -2.18 27.93
N SER A 47 -19.52 -2.94 27.60
CA SER A 47 -19.45 -4.37 27.91
C SER A 47 -19.50 -4.65 29.42
N GLU A 48 -18.84 -3.81 30.22
CA GLU A 48 -18.91 -3.85 31.68
C GLU A 48 -20.32 -3.54 32.20
N LEU A 49 -20.96 -2.49 31.69
CA LEU A 49 -22.31 -2.09 32.11
C LEU A 49 -23.36 -3.15 31.75
N LEU A 50 -23.26 -3.73 30.55
CA LEU A 50 -24.14 -4.83 30.13
C LEU A 50 -23.96 -6.07 31.00
N THR A 51 -22.72 -6.40 31.37
CA THR A 51 -22.42 -7.52 32.27
C THR A 51 -22.96 -7.28 33.68
N ARG A 52 -22.87 -6.05 34.20
CA ARG A 52 -23.47 -5.67 35.49
C ARG A 52 -24.99 -5.80 35.46
N LEU A 53 -25.62 -5.39 34.35
CA LEU A 53 -27.06 -5.48 34.16
C LEU A 53 -27.51 -6.95 34.07
N SER A 54 -26.78 -7.80 33.34
CA SER A 54 -27.09 -9.23 33.23
C SER A 54 -26.89 -9.99 34.55
N TYR A 55 -25.82 -9.70 35.30
CA TYR A 55 -25.57 -10.31 36.61
C TYR A 55 -26.67 -9.93 37.63
N LYS A 56 -27.19 -8.71 37.55
CA LYS A 56 -28.31 -8.25 38.37
C LYS A 56 -29.61 -8.94 37.98
N ALA A 57 -29.91 -9.07 36.69
CA ALA A 57 -31.08 -9.79 36.19
C ALA A 57 -31.04 -11.30 36.52
N ALA A 58 -29.85 -11.88 36.69
CA ALA A 58 -29.65 -13.27 37.08
C ALA A 58 -29.79 -13.53 38.59
N LYS A 59 -29.76 -12.49 39.45
CA LYS A 59 -30.18 -12.66 40.84
C LYS A 59 -31.70 -12.88 40.84
N PRO A 60 -32.22 -13.93 41.49
CA PRO A 60 -33.65 -14.16 41.53
C PRO A 60 -34.32 -12.96 42.20
N HIS A 61 -35.02 -12.15 41.41
CA HIS A 61 -36.02 -11.26 41.95
C HIS A 61 -37.07 -12.16 42.59
N THR A 62 -37.12 -12.18 43.92
CA THR A 62 -38.26 -12.68 44.69
C THR A 62 -39.53 -11.84 44.46
N GLY A 63 -39.45 -10.79 43.63
CA GLY A 63 -40.59 -10.00 43.17
C GLY A 63 -41.09 -10.51 41.83
N VAL A 64 -42.30 -11.06 41.85
CA VAL A 64 -43.20 -11.18 40.71
C VAL A 64 -43.11 -9.91 39.85
N SER A 65 -43.02 -10.06 38.51
CA SER A 65 -43.05 -8.93 37.56
C SER A 65 -44.16 -7.94 37.94
N ALA A 66 -43.91 -6.63 37.92
CA ALA A 66 -44.88 -5.61 38.36
C ALA A 66 -46.27 -5.78 37.72
N LYS A 67 -46.33 -6.18 36.44
CA LYS A 67 -47.59 -6.51 35.75
C LYS A 67 -48.30 -7.76 36.29
N VAL A 68 -47.53 -8.73 36.75
CA VAL A 68 -48.06 -9.97 37.33
C VAL A 68 -48.46 -9.73 38.79
N ALA A 69 -47.76 -8.84 39.52
CA ALA A 69 -48.13 -8.43 40.88
C ALA A 69 -49.38 -7.54 40.88
N GLU A 70 -49.51 -6.62 39.90
CA GLU A 70 -50.71 -5.84 39.64
C GLU A 70 -51.92 -6.74 39.29
N LEU A 71 -51.70 -7.81 38.53
CA LEU A 71 -52.72 -8.83 38.25
C LEU A 71 -53.07 -9.72 39.46
N LEU A 72 -52.18 -9.81 40.47
CA LEU A 72 -52.35 -10.60 41.69
C LEU A 72 -52.83 -9.78 42.89
N GLY A 73 -52.86 -8.44 42.78
CA GLY A 73 -53.31 -7.55 43.85
C GLY A 73 -52.30 -7.36 44.99
N ASP A 74 -51.03 -7.70 44.76
CA ASP A 74 -49.95 -7.47 45.73
C ASP A 74 -49.42 -6.04 45.60
N ASP A 75 -49.20 -5.37 46.74
CA ASP A 75 -48.57 -4.04 46.78
C ASP A 75 -47.15 -4.13 46.21
N VAL A 76 -46.96 -3.56 45.03
CA VAL A 76 -45.66 -3.44 44.39
C VAL A 76 -44.93 -2.26 45.02
N ASP A 77 -43.77 -2.51 45.63
CA ASP A 77 -42.79 -1.45 45.85
C ASP A 77 -42.29 -0.98 44.47
N GLU A 78 -43.06 -0.12 43.81
CA GLU A 78 -42.74 0.53 42.53
C GLU A 78 -41.69 1.62 42.74
N THR A 79 -40.58 1.32 43.41
CA THR A 79 -39.42 2.21 43.30
C THR A 79 -38.57 1.71 42.13
N PRO A 80 -38.56 2.41 40.98
CA PRO A 80 -37.63 2.11 39.91
C PRO A 80 -36.24 2.11 40.53
N ASP A 81 -35.52 1.00 40.40
CA ASP A 81 -34.20 0.87 40.99
C ASP A 81 -33.29 1.96 40.38
N PRO A 82 -32.92 3.00 41.16
CA PRO A 82 -32.26 4.19 40.62
C PRO A 82 -30.89 3.86 40.02
N LEU A 83 -30.29 2.72 40.41
CA LEU A 83 -29.05 2.22 39.82
C LEU A 83 -29.26 1.68 38.40
N SER A 84 -30.41 1.06 38.12
CA SER A 84 -30.74 0.53 36.79
C SER A 84 -31.05 1.66 35.80
N GLU A 85 -31.70 2.74 36.26
CA GLU A 85 -31.93 3.94 35.47
C GLU A 85 -30.63 4.69 35.19
N GLY A 86 -29.73 4.80 36.18
CA GLY A 86 -28.40 5.36 36.01
C GLY A 86 -27.56 4.61 34.96
N ILE A 87 -27.58 3.28 34.98
CA ILE A 87 -26.88 2.45 33.98
C ILE A 87 -27.47 2.66 32.57
N ARG A 88 -28.79 2.68 32.43
CA ARG A 88 -29.45 2.94 31.13
C ARG A 88 -29.11 4.33 30.59
N THR A 89 -29.14 5.34 31.45
CA THR A 89 -28.74 6.72 31.11
C THR A 89 -27.30 6.73 30.61
N ARG A 90 -26.38 6.08 31.34
CA ARG A 90 -24.97 5.98 30.93
C ARG A 90 -24.79 5.25 29.60
N LEU A 91 -25.54 4.18 29.34
CA LEU A 91 -25.54 3.49 28.04
C LEU A 91 -26.02 4.39 26.90
N THR A 92 -27.01 5.26 27.14
CA THR A 92 -27.43 6.24 26.13
C THR A 92 -26.34 7.28 25.83
N GLU A 93 -25.65 7.77 26.86
CA GLU A 93 -24.51 8.68 26.72
C GLU A 93 -23.36 8.03 25.95
N ILE A 94 -22.99 6.80 26.28
CA ILE A 94 -21.94 6.04 25.59
C ILE A 94 -22.28 5.88 24.11
N ASN A 95 -23.55 5.58 23.79
CA ASN A 95 -23.98 5.45 22.41
C ASN A 95 -23.94 6.78 21.63
N ALA A 96 -24.28 7.91 22.27
CA ALA A 96 -24.12 9.24 21.69
C ALA A 96 -22.63 9.56 21.44
N LEU A 97 -21.78 9.41 22.47
CA LEU A 97 -20.34 9.65 22.38
C LEU A 97 -19.67 8.76 21.34
N ARG A 98 -20.08 7.50 21.22
CA ARG A 98 -19.59 6.57 20.20
C ARG A 98 -19.94 7.04 18.79
N ARG A 99 -21.18 7.50 18.57
CA ARG A 99 -21.60 8.05 17.27
C ARG A 99 -20.74 9.23 16.88
N ASP A 100 -20.56 10.18 17.81
CA ASP A 100 -19.78 11.39 17.57
C ASP A 100 -18.30 11.08 17.37
N THR A 101 -17.74 10.17 18.16
CA THR A 101 -16.33 9.75 18.04
C THR A 101 -16.07 9.00 16.73
N ARG A 102 -17.02 8.19 16.25
CA ARG A 102 -16.93 7.55 14.92
C ARG A 102 -16.96 8.59 13.81
N ALA A 103 -17.89 9.54 13.86
CA ALA A 103 -17.94 10.62 12.88
C ALA A 103 -16.65 11.45 12.87
N ALA A 104 -16.09 11.76 14.04
CA ALA A 104 -14.81 12.44 14.17
C ALA A 104 -13.65 11.60 13.58
N LEU A 105 -13.63 10.29 13.82
CA LEU A 105 -12.62 9.38 13.29
C LEU A 105 -12.68 9.28 11.76
N ASP A 106 -13.87 9.25 11.18
CA ASP A 106 -14.06 9.21 9.73
C ASP A 106 -13.49 10.48 9.09
N ILE A 107 -13.83 11.66 9.63
CA ILE A 107 -13.29 12.94 9.18
C ILE A 107 -11.77 13.00 9.36
N ALA A 108 -11.24 12.57 10.50
CA ALA A 108 -9.80 12.55 10.76
C ALA A 108 -9.06 11.61 9.81
N THR A 109 -9.65 10.45 9.50
CA THR A 109 -9.09 9.48 8.56
C THR A 109 -9.07 10.03 7.14
N GLU A 110 -10.14 10.70 6.70
CA GLU A 110 -10.17 11.36 5.39
C GLU A 110 -9.09 12.44 5.30
N ARG A 111 -8.95 13.28 6.33
CA ARG A 111 -7.89 14.30 6.41
C ARG A 111 -6.50 13.68 6.37
N LEU A 112 -6.28 12.56 7.08
CA LEU A 112 -5.02 11.83 7.06
C LEU A 112 -4.69 11.30 5.66
N GLN A 113 -5.67 10.77 4.93
CA GLN A 113 -5.44 10.34 3.55
C GLN A 113 -5.08 11.50 2.63
N ARG A 114 -5.77 12.64 2.75
CA ARG A 114 -5.41 13.85 1.99
C ARG A 114 -3.99 14.32 2.30
N ALA A 115 -3.61 14.36 3.59
CA ALA A 115 -2.26 14.71 4.01
C ALA A 115 -1.21 13.73 3.49
N ARG A 116 -1.52 12.42 3.47
CA ARG A 116 -0.66 11.39 2.88
C ARG A 116 -0.46 11.63 1.38
N HIS A 117 -1.53 11.89 0.63
CA HIS A 117 -1.42 12.17 -0.80
C HIS A 117 -0.58 13.43 -1.08
N ALA A 118 -0.77 14.50 -0.30
CA ALA A 118 0.04 15.70 -0.40
C ALA A 118 1.53 15.42 -0.09
N ALA A 119 1.83 14.71 0.99
CA ALA A 119 3.18 14.30 1.35
C ALA A 119 3.83 13.42 0.27
N SER A 120 3.11 12.43 -0.24
CA SER A 120 3.57 11.57 -1.33
C SER A 120 3.88 12.36 -2.60
N LYS A 121 3.05 13.36 -2.94
CA LYS A 121 3.30 14.23 -4.08
C LYS A 121 4.63 14.98 -3.94
N VAL A 122 4.89 15.61 -2.80
CA VAL A 122 6.14 16.33 -2.53
C VAL A 122 7.36 15.40 -2.63
N ILE A 123 7.25 14.20 -2.05
CA ILE A 123 8.32 13.19 -2.12
C ILE A 123 8.58 12.76 -3.57
N CYS A 124 7.52 12.48 -4.32
CA CYS A 124 7.64 12.07 -5.73
C CYS A 124 8.22 13.19 -6.60
N GLU A 125 7.84 14.45 -6.37
CA GLU A 125 8.40 15.60 -7.07
C GLU A 125 9.90 15.73 -6.78
N GLY A 126 10.32 15.60 -5.52
CA GLY A 126 11.74 15.62 -5.15
C GLY A 126 12.55 14.42 -5.69
N ALA A 127 11.91 13.27 -5.88
CA ALA A 127 12.55 12.06 -6.40
C ALA A 127 12.55 11.96 -7.93
N LYS A 128 11.80 12.85 -8.62
CA LYS A 128 11.48 12.72 -10.04
C LYS A 128 12.73 12.67 -10.92
N ASP A 129 13.64 13.63 -10.76
CA ASP A 129 14.80 13.75 -11.63
C ASP A 129 15.78 12.58 -11.46
N ASP A 130 16.00 12.15 -10.22
CA ASP A 130 16.82 10.98 -9.90
C ASP A 130 16.22 9.68 -10.44
N TYR A 131 14.90 9.53 -10.34
CA TYR A 131 14.17 8.41 -10.92
C TYR A 131 14.33 8.39 -12.44
N LEU A 132 14.09 9.52 -13.12
CA LEU A 132 14.25 9.65 -14.57
C LEU A 132 15.69 9.37 -15.01
N ALA A 133 16.69 9.88 -14.27
CA ALA A 133 18.10 9.61 -14.56
C ALA A 133 18.43 8.11 -14.46
N ARG A 134 17.85 7.40 -13.49
CA ARG A 134 18.03 5.94 -13.35
C ARG A 134 17.30 5.16 -14.43
N VAL A 135 16.10 5.58 -14.83
CA VAL A 135 15.36 4.97 -15.94
C VAL A 135 16.12 5.13 -17.26
N ARG A 136 16.68 6.31 -17.53
CA ARG A 136 17.54 6.53 -18.72
C ARG A 136 18.75 5.60 -18.72
N LYS A 137 19.47 5.49 -17.60
CA LYS A 137 20.59 4.55 -17.48
C LYS A 137 20.19 3.09 -17.72
N LEU A 138 19.00 2.70 -17.27
CA LEU A 138 18.45 1.37 -17.54
C LEU A 138 18.16 1.19 -19.04
N ALA A 139 17.56 2.20 -19.69
CA ALA A 139 17.31 2.18 -21.13
C ALA A 139 18.61 2.03 -21.93
N ASP A 140 19.64 2.82 -21.62
CA ASP A 140 20.95 2.74 -22.27
C ASP A 140 21.57 1.34 -22.11
N ALA A 141 21.48 0.75 -20.91
CA ALA A 141 21.99 -0.59 -20.65
C ALA A 141 21.23 -1.68 -21.41
N LEU A 142 19.90 -1.55 -21.54
CA LEU A 142 19.09 -2.50 -22.30
C LEU A 142 19.34 -2.41 -23.80
N ILE A 143 19.55 -1.19 -24.33
CA ILE A 143 19.94 -0.98 -25.72
C ILE A 143 21.29 -1.64 -25.98
N ALA A 144 22.30 -1.36 -25.15
CA ALA A 144 23.62 -1.97 -25.30
C ALA A 144 23.59 -3.50 -25.19
N ALA A 145 22.76 -4.05 -24.29
CA ALA A 145 22.59 -5.49 -24.16
C ALA A 145 21.91 -6.11 -25.39
N HIS A 146 20.94 -5.41 -25.98
CA HIS A 146 20.29 -5.85 -27.21
C HIS A 146 21.26 -5.84 -28.40
N GLU A 147 22.06 -4.79 -28.57
CA GLU A 147 23.08 -4.69 -29.62
C GLU A 147 24.11 -5.82 -29.49
N ALA A 148 24.60 -6.08 -28.28
CA ALA A 148 25.51 -7.20 -28.02
C ALA A 148 24.90 -8.56 -28.38
N ASN A 149 23.60 -8.76 -28.11
CA ASN A 149 22.89 -9.97 -28.50
C ASN A 149 22.70 -10.07 -30.02
N ALA A 150 22.43 -8.95 -30.71
CA ALA A 150 22.33 -8.92 -32.15
C ALA A 150 23.66 -9.30 -32.83
N SER A 151 24.77 -8.72 -32.38
CA SER A 151 26.11 -9.08 -32.88
C SER A 151 26.47 -10.55 -32.63
N LEU A 152 26.05 -11.13 -31.51
CA LEU A 152 26.20 -12.56 -31.26
C LEU A 152 25.40 -13.38 -32.27
N CYS A 153 24.15 -12.99 -32.54
CA CYS A 153 23.31 -13.65 -33.54
C CYS A 153 23.91 -13.55 -34.94
N GLU A 154 24.50 -12.42 -35.33
CA GLU A 154 25.18 -12.23 -36.62
C GLU A 154 26.28 -13.27 -36.85
N ILE A 155 27.12 -13.54 -35.85
CA ILE A 155 28.19 -14.57 -35.96
C ILE A 155 27.57 -15.95 -36.20
N THR A 156 26.54 -16.30 -35.43
CA THR A 156 25.87 -17.60 -35.57
C THR A 156 25.20 -17.74 -36.93
N THR A 157 24.52 -16.70 -37.41
CA THR A 157 23.90 -16.66 -38.74
C THR A 157 24.95 -16.73 -39.85
N ALA A 158 26.10 -16.09 -39.70
CA ALA A 158 27.19 -16.15 -40.67
C ALA A 158 27.76 -17.58 -40.78
N LEU A 159 27.98 -18.25 -39.64
CA LEU A 159 28.43 -19.64 -39.60
C LEU A 159 27.39 -20.58 -40.22
N ASP A 160 26.12 -20.39 -39.91
CA ASP A 160 25.01 -21.15 -40.51
C ASP A 160 24.95 -20.93 -42.03
N SER A 161 25.12 -19.68 -42.49
CA SER A 161 25.08 -19.34 -43.93
C SER A 161 26.26 -19.91 -44.73
N ALA A 162 27.39 -20.15 -44.05
CA ALA A 162 28.58 -20.79 -44.61
C ALA A 162 28.54 -22.32 -44.49
N ASP A 163 27.41 -22.90 -44.04
CA ASP A 163 27.20 -24.33 -43.81
C ASP A 163 28.26 -24.96 -42.87
N VAL A 164 28.72 -24.17 -41.89
CA VAL A 164 29.74 -24.61 -40.91
C VAL A 164 29.04 -25.31 -39.75
N ALA A 165 29.44 -26.55 -39.44
CA ALA A 165 28.93 -27.28 -38.27
C ALA A 165 29.57 -26.76 -36.96
N TRP A 166 29.07 -25.64 -36.42
CA TRP A 166 29.66 -24.95 -35.27
C TRP A 166 29.04 -25.31 -33.91
N THR A 167 27.80 -25.82 -33.89
CA THR A 167 26.97 -25.97 -32.68
C THR A 167 27.55 -26.90 -31.61
N GLY A 168 28.45 -27.82 -31.99
CA GLY A 168 29.19 -28.68 -31.06
C GLY A 168 30.46 -28.06 -30.47
N LEU A 169 31.00 -27.01 -31.10
CA LEU A 169 32.22 -26.31 -30.67
C LEU A 169 31.91 -25.01 -29.93
N LEU A 170 30.83 -24.34 -30.33
CA LEU A 170 30.34 -23.11 -29.74
C LEU A 170 28.87 -23.32 -29.36
N PRO A 171 28.56 -23.60 -28.08
CA PRO A 171 27.17 -23.76 -27.67
C PRO A 171 26.38 -22.47 -27.90
N PRO A 172 25.24 -22.51 -28.63
CA PRO A 172 24.42 -21.33 -28.85
C PRO A 172 23.91 -20.76 -27.52
N ALA A 173 24.24 -19.51 -27.23
CA ALA A 173 23.80 -18.80 -26.04
C ALA A 173 23.14 -17.44 -26.33
N PRO A 174 22.23 -17.32 -27.32
CA PRO A 174 21.54 -16.06 -27.54
C PRO A 174 20.61 -15.75 -26.34
N ALA A 175 20.60 -14.49 -25.91
CA ALA A 175 19.77 -14.01 -24.82
C ALA A 175 18.29 -13.82 -25.21
N ASN A 176 17.81 -14.53 -26.24
CA ASN A 176 16.48 -14.36 -26.83
C ASN A 176 15.33 -14.55 -25.83
N ARG A 177 15.51 -15.41 -24.82
CA ARG A 177 14.49 -15.59 -23.76
C ARG A 177 14.35 -14.36 -22.85
N MET A 178 15.44 -13.62 -22.66
CA MET A 178 15.49 -12.46 -21.77
C MET A 178 15.14 -11.18 -22.53
N LEU A 179 15.82 -10.95 -23.66
CA LEU A 179 15.70 -9.72 -24.43
C LEU A 179 14.64 -9.79 -25.53
N GLY A 180 14.26 -10.99 -25.98
CA GLY A 180 13.52 -11.19 -27.23
C GLY A 180 14.46 -11.52 -28.38
N ALA A 181 13.91 -12.03 -29.48
CA ALA A 181 14.69 -12.28 -30.69
C ALA A 181 15.23 -10.96 -31.27
N ALA A 182 16.48 -10.98 -31.75
CA ALA A 182 17.19 -9.79 -32.22
C ALA A 182 16.43 -9.06 -33.34
N TYR A 183 15.79 -9.81 -34.24
CA TYR A 183 15.07 -9.28 -35.41
C TYR A 183 13.54 -9.32 -35.28
N ASP A 184 13.01 -9.55 -34.07
CA ASP A 184 11.58 -9.63 -33.83
C ASP A 184 10.98 -8.25 -33.49
N ARG A 185 9.85 -7.91 -34.12
CA ARG A 185 9.08 -6.69 -33.82
C ARG A 185 8.46 -6.71 -32.43
N GLN A 186 8.23 -7.89 -31.86
CA GLN A 186 7.73 -8.07 -30.50
C GLN A 186 8.85 -8.27 -29.48
N ASN A 187 10.06 -7.82 -29.80
CA ASN A 187 11.19 -7.80 -28.89
C ASN A 187 10.83 -7.06 -27.59
N ARG A 188 11.10 -7.70 -26.45
CA ARG A 188 10.68 -7.20 -25.12
C ARG A 188 11.34 -5.88 -24.76
N VAL A 189 12.59 -5.69 -25.21
CA VAL A 189 13.32 -4.42 -25.04
C VAL A 189 12.64 -3.33 -25.86
N ALA A 190 12.26 -3.61 -27.11
CA ALA A 190 11.55 -2.66 -27.96
C ALA A 190 10.21 -2.23 -27.36
N VAL A 191 9.41 -3.19 -26.87
CA VAL A 191 8.12 -2.91 -26.21
C VAL A 191 8.33 -2.03 -24.97
N TRP A 192 9.26 -2.41 -24.09
CA TRP A 192 9.52 -1.64 -22.87
C TRP A 192 10.01 -0.22 -23.17
N LEU A 193 10.90 -0.04 -24.16
CA LEU A 193 11.37 1.29 -24.56
C LEU A 193 10.23 2.14 -25.16
N LYS A 194 9.34 1.54 -25.96
CA LYS A 194 8.16 2.22 -26.51
C LYS A 194 7.22 2.68 -25.38
N ASP A 195 6.96 1.82 -24.39
CA ASP A 195 6.12 2.15 -23.23
C ASP A 195 6.76 3.26 -22.38
N ALA A 196 8.06 3.14 -22.07
CA ALA A 196 8.79 4.16 -21.32
C ALA A 196 8.84 5.52 -22.04
N ALA A 197 8.92 5.52 -23.38
CA ALA A 197 8.85 6.76 -24.17
C ALA A 197 7.42 7.33 -24.22
N ALA A 198 6.39 6.49 -24.29
CA ALA A 198 4.99 6.91 -24.24
C ALA A 198 4.66 7.60 -22.90
N ASP A 199 5.23 7.09 -21.80
CA ASP A 199 5.12 7.67 -20.46
C ASP A 199 6.02 8.92 -20.26
N GLY A 200 6.81 9.32 -21.27
CA GLY A 200 7.72 10.46 -21.20
C GLY A 200 8.93 10.25 -20.29
N LEU A 201 9.26 9.00 -19.93
CA LEU A 201 10.39 8.66 -19.07
C LEU A 201 11.73 8.76 -19.83
N ILE A 202 11.70 8.46 -21.12
CA ILE A 202 12.85 8.56 -22.04
C ILE A 202 12.44 9.31 -23.32
N ASP A 203 13.42 9.86 -24.04
CA ASP A 203 13.16 10.52 -25.32
C ASP A 203 12.94 9.45 -26.40
N LYS A 204 11.87 9.57 -27.19
CA LYS A 204 11.63 8.68 -28.33
C LYS A 204 12.81 8.66 -29.31
N LYS A 205 13.57 9.75 -29.40
CA LYS A 205 14.76 9.85 -30.26
C LYS A 205 15.96 9.02 -29.76
N SER A 206 15.97 8.63 -28.48
CA SER A 206 17.04 7.79 -27.94
C SER A 206 16.84 6.31 -28.23
N ILE A 207 15.71 5.92 -28.83
CA ILE A 207 15.44 4.53 -29.21
C ILE A 207 16.07 4.27 -30.60
N PRO A 208 16.98 3.28 -30.73
CA PRO A 208 17.57 2.93 -32.02
C PRO A 208 16.51 2.57 -33.07
N GLN A 209 16.77 2.91 -34.33
CA GLN A 209 15.81 2.66 -35.43
C GLN A 209 15.40 1.18 -35.55
N GLY A 210 16.35 0.26 -35.30
CA GLY A 210 16.09 -1.19 -35.32
C GLY A 210 15.09 -1.67 -34.28
N LEU A 211 14.89 -0.91 -33.19
CA LEU A 211 13.92 -1.21 -32.12
C LEU A 211 12.61 -0.43 -32.24
N THR A 212 12.54 0.56 -33.14
CA THR A 212 11.32 1.37 -33.33
C THR A 212 10.30 0.80 -34.32
N GLN A 213 10.70 -0.13 -35.19
CA GLN A 213 9.82 -0.70 -36.23
C GLN A 213 8.74 -1.63 -35.69
#